data_AF-A0A4R2B6W6-F1
#
_entry.id   AF-A0A4R2B6W6-F1
#
_cell.length_a   1.000
_cell.length_b   1.000
_cell.length_c   1.000
_cell.angle_alpha   90.00
_cell.angle_beta   90.00
_cell.angle_gamma   90.00
#
_symmetry.space_group_name_H-M   'P 1'
#
loop_
_entity.id
_entity.type
_entity.pdbx_description
1 polymer ?
#
loop_
_entity_poly.entity_id
_entity_poly.type
_entity_poly.pdbx_seq_one_letter_code
_entity_poly.pdbx_strand_id
1 'polypeptide(L)'
;MLSSHRHDIVALAQRVRGPEAKLWTLVRFTEIQHRKCLWNMMPGTLIDEDSPFNECAHADLAGAKAVLLELRGRREVAAEAHELLSRIDYEMALHGAAFIGCQYSGERFNTAQLIDPHWSAVPLHWPSMLTLTFGLSGFPFDCLRHI
;
A
#
# COMPACT_ATOMS: atom_id res chain seq x y z
N MET A 1 -1.78 6.65 6.91
CA MET A 1 -0.61 7.55 7.01
C MET A 1 0.36 7.23 5.87
N LEU A 2 1.07 6.10 5.87
CA LEU A 2 1.93 5.75 4.73
C LEU A 2 1.14 5.62 3.40
N SER A 3 -0.08 5.06 3.47
CA SER A 3 -0.97 4.91 2.32
C SER A 3 -1.32 6.22 1.61
N SER A 4 -1.52 7.32 2.34
CA SER A 4 -1.84 8.62 1.75
C SER A 4 -0.66 9.21 0.98
N HIS A 5 0.58 8.84 1.33
CA HIS A 5 1.81 9.29 0.67
C HIS A 5 2.33 8.30 -0.39
N ARG A 6 1.67 7.16 -0.61
CA ARG A 6 2.13 6.14 -1.57
C ARG A 6 2.33 6.74 -2.96
N HIS A 7 1.38 7.56 -3.43
CA HIS A 7 1.47 8.19 -4.73
C HIS A 7 2.71 9.09 -4.84
N ASP A 8 2.96 9.91 -3.82
CA ASP A 8 4.12 10.82 -3.78
C ASP A 8 5.44 10.06 -3.77
N ILE A 9 5.52 8.93 -3.07
CA ILE A 9 6.71 8.06 -3.06
C ILE A 9 7.00 7.54 -4.48
N VAL A 10 5.99 6.97 -5.14
CA VAL A 10 6.15 6.43 -6.51
C VAL A 10 6.47 7.56 -7.49
N ALA A 11 5.82 8.72 -7.37
CA ALA A 11 6.08 9.89 -8.20
C ALA A 11 7.52 10.40 -8.01
N LEU A 12 8.03 10.42 -6.77
CA LEU A 12 9.41 10.79 -6.47
C LEU A 12 10.40 9.80 -7.10
N ALA A 13 10.09 8.50 -7.08
CA ALA A 13 10.92 7.48 -7.71
C ALA A 13 11.06 7.67 -9.23
N GLN A 14 10.02 8.17 -9.92
CA GLN A 14 10.07 8.46 -11.36
C GLN A 14 11.05 9.58 -11.72
N ARG A 15 11.51 10.38 -10.74
CA ARG A 15 12.50 11.46 -10.96
C ARG A 15 13.94 10.95 -10.94
N VAL A 16 14.18 9.73 -10.46
CA VAL A 16 15.51 9.11 -10.44
C VAL A 16 15.91 8.70 -11.86
N ARG A 17 17.10 9.11 -12.30
CA ARG A 17 17.63 8.78 -13.62
C ARG A 17 18.41 7.47 -13.58
N GLY A 18 18.26 6.67 -14.64
CA GLY A 18 19.07 5.48 -14.87
C GLY A 18 18.42 4.16 -14.40
N PRO A 19 18.77 3.04 -15.06
CA PRO A 19 18.22 1.72 -14.73
C PRO A 19 18.94 1.12 -13.51
N GLU A 20 18.62 1.63 -12.33
CA GLU A 20 19.03 1.06 -11.05
C GLU A 20 18.17 -0.17 -10.71
N ALA A 21 18.73 -1.37 -10.89
CA ALA A 21 17.99 -2.63 -10.78
C ALA A 21 17.22 -2.77 -9.45
N LYS A 22 17.79 -2.32 -8.32
CA LYS A 22 17.16 -2.44 -7.01
C LYS A 22 15.93 -1.53 -6.88
N LEU A 23 16.06 -0.24 -7.15
CA LEU A 23 14.95 0.72 -7.06
C LEU A 23 13.79 0.30 -7.97
N TRP A 24 14.09 -0.03 -9.22
CA TRP A 24 13.05 -0.39 -10.19
C TRP A 24 12.41 -1.75 -9.91
N THR A 25 13.11 -2.68 -9.24
CA THR A 25 12.51 -3.91 -8.72
C THR A 25 11.49 -3.60 -7.63
N LEU A 26 11.83 -2.72 -6.68
CA LEU A 26 10.91 -2.29 -5.62
C LEU A 26 9.70 -1.55 -6.19
N VAL A 27 9.91 -0.60 -7.11
CA VAL A 27 8.83 0.16 -7.78
C VAL A 27 7.91 -0.78 -8.54
N ARG A 28 8.46 -1.75 -9.29
CA ARG A 28 7.65 -2.72 -10.02
C ARG A 28 6.85 -3.60 -9.08
N PHE A 29 7.45 -4.08 -7.99
CA PHE A 29 6.77 -4.87 -6.99
C PHE A 29 5.57 -4.12 -6.40
N THR A 30 5.76 -2.90 -5.87
CA THR A 30 4.67 -2.11 -5.27
C THR A 30 3.58 -1.77 -6.29
N GLU A 31 3.92 -1.44 -7.54
CA GLU A 31 2.91 -1.16 -8.57
C GLU A 31 2.07 -2.39 -8.95
N ILE A 32 2.70 -3.56 -9.05
CA ILE A 32 1.96 -4.81 -9.32
C ILE A 32 1.09 -5.17 -8.12
N GLN A 33 1.65 -5.13 -6.91
CA GLN A 33 0.94 -5.48 -5.68
C GLN A 33 -0.28 -4.59 -5.47
N HIS A 34 -0.15 -3.27 -5.67
CA HIS A 34 -1.25 -2.32 -5.59
C HIS A 34 -2.44 -2.65 -6.49
N ARG A 35 -2.16 -2.97 -7.76
CA ARG A 35 -3.19 -3.36 -8.73
C ARG A 35 -3.81 -4.70 -8.37
N LYS A 36 -2.97 -5.67 -7.99
CA LYS A 36 -3.40 -7.02 -7.60
C LYS A 36 -4.33 -6.99 -6.39
N CYS A 37 -4.10 -6.06 -5.47
CA CYS A 37 -4.93 -5.83 -4.29
C CYS A 37 -6.18 -5.00 -4.52
N LEU A 38 -6.47 -4.59 -5.77
CA LEU A 38 -7.65 -3.78 -6.10
C LEU A 38 -7.75 -2.51 -5.24
N TRP A 39 -6.61 -1.84 -5.07
CA TRP A 39 -6.54 -0.64 -4.24
C TRP A 39 -7.57 0.41 -4.68
N ASN A 40 -8.10 1.15 -3.70
CA ASN A 40 -9.22 2.10 -3.86
C ASN A 40 -10.59 1.49 -4.22
N MET A 41 -10.67 0.18 -4.47
CA MET A 41 -11.96 -0.49 -4.76
C MET A 41 -12.50 -1.25 -3.54
N MET A 42 -11.62 -1.92 -2.78
CA MET A 42 -12.02 -2.76 -1.66
C MET A 42 -12.12 -1.96 -0.35
N PRO A 43 -13.25 -2.03 0.39
CA PRO A 43 -13.40 -1.38 1.68
C PRO A 43 -12.62 -2.13 2.77
N GLY A 44 -12.25 -1.40 3.83
CA GLY A 44 -11.60 -1.99 5.01
C GLY A 44 -10.15 -2.45 4.81
N THR A 45 -9.59 -2.38 3.60
CA THR A 45 -8.31 -2.98 3.21
C THR A 45 -7.09 -2.69 4.10
N LEU A 46 -7.09 -1.62 4.90
CA LEU A 46 -6.01 -1.33 5.87
C LEU A 46 -6.48 -1.17 7.32
N ILE A 47 -7.77 -0.93 7.53
CA ILE A 47 -8.32 -0.56 8.84
C ILE A 47 -9.07 -1.72 9.49
N ASP A 48 -9.42 -2.73 8.68
CA ASP A 48 -10.05 -3.95 9.11
C ASP A 48 -9.02 -5.10 8.96
N GLU A 49 -8.61 -5.67 10.09
CA GLU A 49 -7.65 -6.77 10.16
C GLU A 49 -8.24 -8.08 9.59
N ASP A 50 -9.58 -8.21 9.59
CA ASP A 50 -10.27 -9.37 9.03
C ASP A 50 -10.51 -9.23 7.51
N SER A 51 -10.11 -8.09 6.92
CA SER A 51 -10.23 -7.89 5.48
C SER A 51 -9.37 -8.90 4.71
N PRO A 52 -9.95 -9.63 3.73
CA PRO A 52 -9.20 -10.55 2.87
C PRO A 52 -8.08 -9.90 2.06
N PHE A 53 -8.09 -8.56 1.99
CA PHE A 53 -7.13 -7.75 1.25
C PHE A 53 -6.06 -7.15 2.17
N ASN A 54 -6.15 -7.32 3.49
CA ASN A 54 -5.28 -6.67 4.47
C ASN A 54 -3.80 -7.02 4.27
N GLU A 55 -3.46 -8.32 4.23
CA GLU A 55 -2.08 -8.77 4.05
C GLU A 55 -1.45 -8.25 2.76
N CYS A 56 -2.18 -8.36 1.64
CA CYS A 56 -1.68 -7.97 0.34
C CYS A 56 -1.50 -6.44 0.24
N ALA A 57 -2.36 -5.68 0.93
CA ALA A 57 -2.26 -4.24 1.07
C ALA A 57 -1.05 -3.81 1.92
N HIS A 58 -0.77 -4.54 2.99
CA HIS A 58 0.45 -4.35 3.77
C HIS A 58 1.71 -4.67 2.95
N ALA A 59 1.66 -5.66 2.06
CA ALA A 59 2.75 -5.95 1.13
C ALA A 59 3.03 -4.77 0.18
N ASP A 60 1.99 -4.13 -0.36
CA ASP A 60 2.13 -2.92 -1.20
C ASP A 60 2.77 -1.77 -0.41
N LEU A 61 2.26 -1.46 0.79
CA LEU A 61 2.78 -0.37 1.62
C LEU A 61 4.21 -0.65 2.10
N ALA A 62 4.55 -1.89 2.43
CA ALA A 62 5.92 -2.28 2.75
C ALA A 62 6.85 -2.06 1.55
N GLY A 63 6.40 -2.40 0.35
CA GLY A 63 7.10 -2.10 -0.91
C GLY A 63 7.32 -0.60 -1.11
N ALA A 64 6.28 0.21 -0.94
CA ALA A 64 6.37 1.67 -1.03
C ALA A 64 7.35 2.25 0.02
N LYS A 65 7.31 1.78 1.27
CA LYS A 65 8.28 2.16 2.31
C LYS A 65 9.71 1.83 1.90
N ALA A 66 9.94 0.65 1.34
CA ALA A 66 11.25 0.24 0.86
C ALA A 66 11.74 1.12 -0.31
N VAL A 67 10.85 1.51 -1.23
CA VAL A 67 11.15 2.51 -2.26
C VAL A 67 11.61 3.81 -1.61
N LEU A 68 10.83 4.37 -0.68
CA LEU A 68 11.18 5.63 -0.01
C LEU A 68 12.55 5.57 0.69
N LEU A 69 12.83 4.47 1.37
CA LEU A 69 14.13 4.24 2.02
C LEU A 69 15.28 4.18 1.02
N GLU A 70 15.07 3.58 -0.15
CA GLU A 70 16.06 3.55 -1.23
C GLU A 70 16.30 4.95 -1.82
N LEU A 71 15.25 5.77 -1.97
CA LEU A 71 15.35 7.14 -2.50
C LEU A 71 16.20 8.07 -1.63
N ARG A 72 16.30 7.81 -0.32
CA ARG A 72 17.17 8.57 0.59
C ARG A 72 18.65 8.52 0.22
N GLY A 73 19.08 7.46 -0.45
CA GLY A 73 20.46 7.31 -0.96
C GLY A 73 20.70 7.96 -2.32
N ARG A 74 19.68 8.54 -2.96
CA ARG A 74 19.72 9.04 -4.34
C ARG A 74 19.94 10.53 -4.36
N ARG A 75 21.12 10.99 -4.80
CA ARG A 75 21.53 12.40 -4.75
C ARG A 75 20.52 13.35 -5.41
N GLU A 76 19.81 12.90 -6.44
CA GLU A 76 18.87 13.72 -7.20
C GLU A 76 17.58 14.03 -6.42
N VAL A 77 17.21 13.18 -5.46
CA VAL A 77 15.91 13.24 -4.75
C VAL A 77 16.04 13.07 -3.24
N ALA A 78 17.26 12.99 -2.71
CA ALA A 78 17.51 12.67 -1.31
C ALA A 78 16.87 13.69 -0.36
N ALA A 79 16.91 14.98 -0.71
CA ALA A 79 16.31 16.03 0.12
C ALA A 79 14.79 15.84 0.24
N GLU A 80 14.10 15.67 -0.90
CA GLU A 80 12.65 15.45 -0.91
C GLU A 80 12.28 14.11 -0.25
N ALA A 81 13.08 13.06 -0.41
CA ALA A 81 12.85 11.76 0.23
C ALA A 81 12.95 11.85 1.76
N HIS A 82 13.91 12.59 2.30
CA HIS A 82 14.04 12.79 3.74
C HIS A 82 12.91 13.65 4.31
N GLU A 83 12.48 14.69 3.59
CA GLU A 83 11.34 15.51 3.98
C GLU A 83 10.05 14.66 4.01
N LEU A 84 9.81 13.87 2.95
CA LEU A 84 8.64 13.00 2.86
C LEU A 84 8.62 11.96 3.98
N LEU A 85 9.77 11.33 4.27
CA LEU A 85 9.89 10.40 5.39
C LEU A 85 9.58 11.09 6.73
N SER A 86 10.14 12.27 6.97
CA SER A 86 9.93 13.00 8.23
C SER A 86 8.46 13.37 8.44
N ARG A 87 7.75 13.75 7.37
CA ARG A 87 6.31 14.02 7.41
C ARG A 87 5.50 12.76 7.72
N ILE A 88 5.81 11.64 7.07
CA ILE A 88 5.15 10.35 7.34
C ILE A 88 5.38 9.92 8.80
N ASP A 89 6.62 10.02 9.30
CA ASP A 89 6.96 9.64 10.68
C ASP A 89 6.25 10.53 11.70
N TYR A 90 6.15 11.84 11.43
CA TYR A 90 5.38 12.76 12.25
C TYR A 90 3.89 12.38 12.31
N GLU A 91 3.27 12.09 11.17
CA GLU A 91 1.87 11.65 11.11
C GLU A 91 1.67 10.31 11.82
N MET A 92 2.57 9.34 11.63
CA MET A 92 2.51 8.05 12.32
C MET A 92 2.61 8.20 13.84
N ALA A 93 3.50 9.08 14.33
CA ALA A 93 3.64 9.37 15.75
C ALA A 93 2.39 10.08 16.31
N LEU A 94 1.89 11.10 15.61
CA LEU A 94 0.71 11.87 16.00
C LEU A 94 -0.52 10.99 16.17
N HIS A 95 -0.67 9.99 15.30
CA HIS A 95 -1.81 9.08 15.31
C HIS A 95 -1.55 7.75 16.06
N GLY A 96 -0.42 7.62 16.79
CA GLY A 96 -0.10 6.44 17.59
C GLY A 96 0.30 5.18 16.79
N ALA A 97 0.25 5.23 15.46
CA ALA A 97 0.62 4.14 14.56
C ALA A 97 2.12 3.81 14.57
N ALA A 98 2.96 4.69 15.15
CA ALA A 98 4.36 4.37 15.45
C ALA A 98 4.52 3.30 16.55
N PHE A 99 3.50 3.11 17.39
CA PHE A 99 3.54 2.21 18.55
C PHE A 99 2.54 1.05 18.45
N ILE A 100 1.37 1.30 17.87
CA ILE A 100 0.33 0.29 17.65
C ILE A 100 0.37 -0.09 16.16
N GLY A 101 0.99 -1.22 15.86
CA GLY A 101 1.06 -1.78 14.51
C GLY A 101 -0.16 -2.64 14.18
N CYS A 102 -0.56 -2.64 12.90
CA CYS A 102 -1.52 -3.60 12.36
C CYS A 102 -0.88 -4.99 12.24
N GLN A 103 -1.68 -6.06 12.12
CA GLN A 103 -1.22 -7.46 12.15
C GLN A 103 -0.02 -7.72 11.22
N TYR A 104 -0.06 -7.19 10.01
CA TYR A 104 0.97 -7.41 8.98
C TYR A 104 2.02 -6.29 8.89
N SER A 105 2.01 -5.32 9.82
CA SER A 105 2.95 -4.18 9.80
C SER A 105 4.41 -4.57 10.08
N GLY A 106 4.62 -5.72 10.73
CA GLY A 106 5.95 -6.29 11.02
C GLY A 106 6.40 -7.40 10.07
N GLU A 107 5.55 -7.79 9.12
CA GLU A 107 5.80 -8.91 8.21
C GLU A 107 6.93 -8.59 7.20
N ARG A 108 7.67 -9.62 6.79
CA ARG A 108 8.77 -9.45 5.81
C ARG A 108 8.34 -9.96 4.44
N PHE A 109 8.06 -9.03 3.54
CA PHE A 109 7.71 -9.34 2.15
C PHE A 109 8.95 -9.46 1.27
N ASN A 110 8.91 -10.40 0.31
CA ASN A 110 9.96 -10.61 -0.68
C ASN A 110 9.48 -10.18 -2.06
N THR A 111 10.25 -9.37 -2.78
CA THR A 111 9.91 -8.89 -4.13
C THR A 111 9.75 -10.02 -5.17
N ALA A 112 10.26 -11.22 -4.88
CA ALA A 112 10.08 -12.41 -5.71
C ALA A 112 8.70 -13.08 -5.54
N GLN A 113 7.91 -12.66 -4.55
CA GLN A 113 6.60 -13.23 -4.23
C GLN A 113 5.54 -12.13 -4.17
N LEU A 114 4.53 -12.23 -5.03
CA LEU A 114 3.34 -11.38 -4.94
C LEU A 114 2.33 -12.01 -3.99
N ILE A 115 1.77 -11.20 -3.10
CA ILE A 115 0.76 -11.65 -2.16
C ILE A 115 -0.62 -11.57 -2.84
N ASP A 116 -1.38 -12.64 -2.79
CA ASP A 116 -2.77 -12.66 -3.27
C ASP A 116 -3.72 -12.23 -2.16
N PRO A 117 -4.85 -11.57 -2.49
CA PRO A 117 -5.97 -11.51 -1.57
C PRO A 117 -6.43 -12.91 -1.17
N HIS A 118 -6.94 -13.04 0.05
CA HIS A 118 -7.54 -14.27 0.56
C HIS A 118 -8.93 -14.49 -0.07
N TRP A 119 -8.98 -14.84 -1.35
CA TRP A 119 -10.22 -14.94 -2.12
C TRP A 119 -11.28 -15.86 -1.48
N SER A 120 -10.85 -16.93 -0.81
CA SER A 120 -11.74 -17.85 -0.08
C SER A 120 -12.41 -17.21 1.14
N ALA A 121 -11.82 -16.15 1.72
CA ALA A 121 -12.37 -15.42 2.86
C ALA A 121 -13.34 -14.30 2.43
N VAL A 122 -13.38 -13.93 1.15
CA VAL A 122 -14.24 -12.85 0.65
C VAL A 122 -15.73 -13.06 0.91
N PRO A 123 -16.32 -14.27 0.74
CA PRO A 123 -17.72 -14.50 1.08
C PRO A 123 -18.04 -14.34 2.58
N LEU A 124 -17.03 -14.43 3.45
CA LEU A 124 -17.17 -14.30 4.90
C LEU A 124 -16.97 -12.85 5.37
N HIS A 125 -16.36 -12.01 4.55
CA HIS A 125 -16.15 -10.59 4.82
C HIS A 125 -17.18 -9.75 4.07
N TRP A 126 -18.29 -9.44 4.76
CA TRP A 126 -19.47 -8.78 4.19
C TRP A 126 -19.16 -7.52 3.37
N PRO A 127 -18.31 -6.58 3.83
CA PRO A 127 -17.98 -5.40 3.04
C PRO A 127 -17.33 -5.74 1.68
N SER A 128 -16.38 -6.68 1.65
CA SER A 128 -15.75 -7.11 0.39
C SER A 128 -16.72 -7.86 -0.52
N MET A 129 -17.58 -8.71 0.04
CA MET A 129 -18.59 -9.44 -0.73
C MET A 129 -19.57 -8.49 -1.41
N LEU A 130 -20.07 -7.47 -0.69
CA LEU A 130 -20.96 -6.47 -1.26
C LEU A 130 -20.28 -5.67 -2.37
N THR A 131 -19.05 -5.21 -2.15
CA THR A 131 -18.31 -4.47 -3.18
C THR A 131 -18.14 -5.26 -4.47
N LEU A 132 -17.81 -6.55 -4.39
CA LEU A 132 -17.71 -7.38 -5.59
C LEU A 132 -19.06 -7.62 -6.26
N THR A 133 -20.11 -7.90 -5.49
CA THR A 133 -21.45 -8.17 -6.05
C THR A 133 -22.09 -6.92 -6.68
N PHE A 134 -21.96 -5.75 -6.05
CA PHE A 134 -22.45 -4.48 -6.61
C PHE A 134 -21.56 -3.97 -7.74
N GLY A 135 -20.24 -4.14 -7.63
CA GLY A 135 -19.30 -3.77 -8.68
C GLY A 135 -19.51 -4.52 -9.99
N LEU A 136 -19.85 -5.82 -9.90
CA LEU A 136 -20.17 -6.65 -11.07
C LEU A 136 -21.55 -6.36 -11.67
N SER A 137 -22.47 -5.78 -10.90
CA SER A 137 -23.82 -5.43 -11.35
C SER A 137 -23.93 -4.00 -11.91
N GLY A 138 -22.83 -3.25 -11.95
CA GLY A 138 -22.79 -1.88 -12.49
C GLY A 138 -23.39 -0.83 -11.54
N PHE A 139 -23.63 -1.18 -10.28
CA PHE A 139 -24.05 -0.23 -9.26
C PHE A 139 -22.87 0.68 -8.86
N PRO A 140 -23.08 2.00 -8.71
CA PRO A 140 -21.99 2.92 -8.39
C PRO A 140 -21.39 2.61 -7.01
N PHE A 141 -20.07 2.40 -6.98
CA PHE A 141 -19.26 2.07 -5.80
C PHE A 141 -19.32 3.12 -4.68
N ASP A 142 -19.77 4.34 -4.97
CA ASP A 142 -19.79 5.46 -4.01
C ASP A 142 -20.68 5.21 -2.79
N CYS A 143 -21.69 4.34 -2.88
CA CYS A 143 -22.53 3.99 -1.71
C CYS A 143 -21.84 3.04 -0.72
N LEU A 144 -20.84 2.27 -1.14
CA LEU A 144 -20.20 1.23 -0.33
C LEU A 144 -18.93 1.68 0.39
N ARG A 145 -18.39 2.84 0.02
CA ARG A 145 -17.15 3.38 0.59
C ARG A 145 -17.33 4.00 2.00
N HIS A 146 -18.57 4.11 2.47
CA HIS A 146 -18.93 4.70 3.77
C HIS A 146 -19.51 3.70 4.79
N ILE A 147 -19.50 2.39 4.46
CA ILE A 147 -19.82 1.30 5.38
C ILE A 147 -18.49 0.72 5.87
#